data_AF-A0A7V4PKL3-F1
#
_entry.id   AF-A0A7V4PKL3-F1
#
_cell.length_a   1.000
_cell.length_b   1.000
_cell.length_c   1.000
_cell.angle_alpha   90.00
_cell.angle_beta   90.00
_cell.angle_gamma   90.00
#
_symmetry.space_group_name_H-M   'P 1'
#
loop_
_entity.id
_entity.type
_entity.pdbx_description
1 polymer ?
#
loop_
_entity_poly.entity_id
_entity_poly.type
_entity_poly.pdbx_seq_one_letter_code
_entity_poly.pdbx_strand_id
1 'polypeptide(L)'
;MKKGKRKENRVEKEGFSPSGQCLFSWEKLVEMKEKKTQFFAGDGFKRLRILDVDHKTKNLHMICELGKKTWPLNFKKLEEIHQKVHRGEVPLIPYEIDRLMPTWGNFITGLLKYLGCEKG
;
A
#
# COMPACT_ATOMS: atom_id res chain seq x y z
N MET A 1 -29.36 -40.91 3.36
CA MET A 1 -29.54 -39.46 3.65
C MET A 1 -28.24 -38.72 3.35
N LYS A 2 -28.34 -37.65 2.55
CA LYS A 2 -27.23 -36.79 2.11
C LYS A 2 -26.73 -35.91 3.25
N LYS A 3 -25.42 -35.85 3.50
CA LYS A 3 -24.78 -34.69 4.13
C LYS A 3 -23.46 -34.40 3.40
N GLY A 4 -23.47 -33.29 2.65
CA GLY A 4 -22.40 -32.87 1.77
C GLY A 4 -21.14 -32.47 2.55
N LYS A 5 -19.99 -32.97 2.07
CA LYS A 5 -18.67 -32.42 2.41
C LYS A 5 -18.58 -31.02 1.80
N ARG A 6 -18.74 -30.00 2.64
CA ARG A 6 -18.47 -28.60 2.28
C ARG A 6 -16.94 -28.47 2.18
N LYS A 7 -16.43 -28.23 0.96
CA LYS A 7 -15.04 -27.87 0.73
C LYS A 7 -14.77 -26.55 1.46
N GLU A 8 -13.93 -26.62 2.48
CA GLU A 8 -13.34 -25.43 3.11
C GLU A 8 -12.36 -24.84 2.11
N ASN A 9 -12.78 -23.78 1.43
CA ASN A 9 -11.90 -22.96 0.61
C ASN A 9 -10.84 -22.37 1.55
N ARG A 10 -9.62 -22.92 1.49
CA ARG A 10 -8.43 -22.24 1.98
C ARG A 10 -8.29 -20.96 1.19
N VAL A 11 -8.75 -19.86 1.78
CA VAL A 11 -8.39 -18.52 1.34
C VAL A 11 -6.88 -18.42 1.49
N GLU A 12 -6.20 -18.37 0.36
CA GLU A 12 -4.77 -18.09 0.26
C GLU A 12 -4.51 -16.78 1.00
N LYS A 13 -3.83 -16.88 2.15
CA LYS A 13 -3.27 -15.73 2.86
C LYS A 13 -2.06 -15.24 2.07
N GLU A 14 -2.30 -14.59 0.95
CA GLU A 14 -1.26 -13.79 0.30
C GLU A 14 -1.23 -12.40 0.93
N GLY A 15 -0.08 -12.05 1.53
CA GLY A 15 0.25 -10.63 1.80
C GLY A 15 0.53 -10.24 3.26
N PHE A 16 0.80 -11.18 4.19
CA PHE A 16 1.41 -10.78 5.45
C PHE A 16 2.94 -10.82 5.32
N SER A 17 3.54 -9.65 5.10
CA SER A 17 4.99 -9.43 5.17
C SER A 17 5.50 -9.89 6.55
N PRO A 18 6.58 -10.69 6.65
CA PRO A 18 7.15 -11.05 7.94
C PRO A 18 7.53 -9.76 8.70
N SER A 19 7.05 -9.67 9.93
CA SER A 19 7.27 -8.53 10.83
C SER A 19 8.76 -8.23 10.98
N GLY A 20 9.18 -7.01 10.61
CA GLY A 20 10.50 -6.46 10.96
C GLY A 20 11.39 -5.97 9.81
N GLN A 21 11.06 -6.24 8.55
CA GLN A 21 11.83 -5.72 7.40
C GLN A 21 10.98 -4.81 6.53
N CYS A 22 11.33 -3.52 6.51
CA CYS A 22 10.75 -2.56 5.57
C CYS A 22 11.21 -2.88 4.14
N LEU A 23 10.26 -3.04 3.23
CA LEU A 23 10.49 -3.38 1.82
C LEU A 23 10.37 -2.15 0.89
N PHE A 24 10.31 -0.94 1.45
CA PHE A 24 10.12 0.27 0.66
C PHE A 24 11.30 0.53 -0.27
N SER A 25 11.06 0.46 -1.57
CA SER A 25 12.00 0.82 -2.64
C SER A 25 11.23 1.07 -3.94
N TRP A 26 11.84 1.77 -4.89
CA TRP A 26 11.22 1.97 -6.21
C TRP A 26 10.99 0.63 -6.92
N GLU A 27 11.97 -0.26 -6.85
CA GLU A 27 11.94 -1.59 -7.46
C GLU A 27 10.78 -2.42 -6.89
N LYS A 28 10.53 -2.31 -5.58
CA LYS A 28 9.38 -2.99 -4.95
C LYS A 28 8.04 -2.46 -5.46
N LEU A 29 7.92 -1.15 -5.69
CA LEU A 29 6.69 -0.56 -6.23
C LEU A 29 6.44 -1.01 -7.68
N VAL A 30 7.50 -1.12 -8.49
CA VAL A 30 7.43 -1.68 -9.84
C VAL A 30 6.98 -3.15 -9.78
N GLU A 31 7.61 -3.96 -8.92
CA GLU A 31 7.23 -5.36 -8.71
C GLU A 31 5.76 -5.52 -8.31
N MET A 32 5.27 -4.67 -7.38
CA MET A 32 3.88 -4.68 -6.94
C MET A 32 2.90 -4.34 -8.08
N LYS A 33 3.29 -3.42 -8.99
CA LYS A 33 2.50 -3.10 -10.19
C LYS A 33 2.42 -4.29 -11.14
N GLU A 34 3.54 -4.95 -11.40
CA GLU A 34 3.62 -6.10 -12.32
C GLU A 34 2.81 -7.29 -11.80
N LYS A 35 2.94 -7.59 -10.50
CA LYS A 35 2.21 -8.66 -9.82
C LYS A 35 0.76 -8.31 -9.52
N LYS A 36 0.33 -7.07 -9.80
CA LYS A 36 -0.99 -6.52 -9.43
C LYS A 36 -1.31 -6.71 -7.94
N THR A 37 -0.28 -6.59 -7.10
CA THR A 37 -0.37 -6.77 -5.66
C THR A 37 -1.45 -5.87 -5.08
N GLN A 38 -2.36 -6.46 -4.31
CA GLN A 38 -3.40 -5.73 -3.61
C GLN A 38 -2.99 -5.50 -2.16
N PHE A 39 -3.33 -4.32 -1.65
CA PHE A 39 -3.13 -3.95 -0.26
C PHE A 39 -4.32 -3.14 0.25
N PHE A 40 -4.52 -3.11 1.56
CA PHE A 40 -5.57 -2.29 2.15
C PHE A 40 -5.14 -0.83 2.22
N ALA A 41 -6.10 0.09 2.04
CA ALA A 41 -5.93 1.49 2.39
C ALA A 41 -5.71 1.65 3.91
N GLY A 42 -5.29 2.84 4.35
CA GLY A 42 -5.02 3.13 5.76
C GLY A 42 -6.22 2.93 6.69
N ASP A 43 -7.45 3.06 6.15
CA ASP A 43 -8.71 2.80 6.84
C ASP A 43 -9.05 1.31 7.01
N GLY A 44 -8.35 0.41 6.29
CA GLY A 44 -8.57 -1.04 6.33
C GLY A 44 -9.79 -1.55 5.57
N PHE A 45 -10.59 -0.68 4.93
CA PHE A 45 -11.83 -1.09 4.25
C PHE A 45 -11.63 -1.31 2.76
N LYS A 46 -10.91 -0.40 2.09
CA LYS A 46 -10.76 -0.44 0.62
C LYS A 46 -9.49 -1.15 0.22
N ARG A 47 -9.56 -1.97 -0.84
CA ARG A 47 -8.36 -2.51 -1.50
C ARG A 47 -7.86 -1.56 -2.58
N LEU A 48 -6.54 -1.41 -2.60
CA LEU A 48 -5.78 -0.61 -3.55
C LEU A 48 -4.78 -1.52 -4.26
N ARG A 49 -4.40 -1.13 -5.47
CA ARG A 49 -3.22 -1.65 -6.17
C ARG A 49 -2.53 -0.53 -6.92
N ILE A 50 -1.24 -0.71 -7.20
CA ILE A 50 -0.53 0.17 -8.11
C ILE A 50 -1.00 -0.15 -9.53
N LEU A 51 -1.54 0.86 -10.20
CA LEU A 51 -2.04 0.76 -11.57
C LEU A 51 -0.90 0.96 -12.57
N ASP A 52 -0.09 2.00 -12.35
CA ASP A 52 0.93 2.43 -13.28
C ASP A 52 2.10 3.11 -12.56
N VAL A 53 3.28 3.01 -13.16
CA VAL A 53 4.55 3.58 -12.68
C VAL A 53 5.30 4.19 -13.86
N ASP A 54 5.57 5.48 -13.79
CA ASP A 54 6.33 6.21 -14.81
C ASP A 54 7.81 6.22 -14.43
N HIS A 55 8.64 5.56 -15.24
CA HIS A 55 10.09 5.47 -15.01
C HIS A 55 10.83 6.80 -15.24
N LYS A 56 10.30 7.69 -16.09
CA LYS A 56 10.92 8.99 -16.40
C LYS A 56 10.60 10.00 -15.31
N THR A 57 9.33 10.14 -14.97
CA THR A 57 8.88 11.15 -13.98
C THR A 57 8.89 10.65 -12.54
N LYS A 58 9.12 9.33 -12.34
CA LYS A 58 9.06 8.67 -11.03
C LYS A 58 7.73 8.91 -10.33
N ASN A 59 6.64 8.94 -11.09
CA ASN A 59 5.28 9.06 -10.57
C ASN A 59 4.58 7.70 -10.60
N LEU A 60 3.67 7.49 -9.66
CA LEU A 60 2.85 6.29 -9.59
C LEU A 60 1.37 6.65 -9.49
N HIS A 61 0.53 5.78 -10.04
CA HIS A 61 -0.92 5.88 -9.93
C HIS A 61 -1.46 4.64 -9.23
N MET A 62 -2.40 4.82 -8.33
CA MET A 62 -3.13 3.72 -7.69
C MET A 62 -4.55 3.66 -8.23
N ILE A 63 -5.18 2.50 -8.05
CA ILE A 63 -6.59 2.30 -8.36
C ILE A 63 -7.25 1.55 -7.21
N CYS A 64 -8.45 1.96 -6.83
CA CYS A 64 -9.27 1.21 -5.88
C CYS A 64 -10.11 0.15 -6.59
N GLU A 65 -10.68 -0.78 -5.82
CA GLU A 65 -11.57 -1.83 -6.32
C GLU A 65 -12.78 -1.32 -7.12
N LEU A 66 -13.23 -0.07 -6.87
CA LEU A 66 -14.31 0.58 -7.59
C LEU A 66 -13.86 1.19 -8.94
N GLY A 67 -12.61 0.99 -9.35
CA GLY A 67 -12.07 1.50 -10.61
C GLY A 67 -11.65 2.98 -10.57
N LYS A 68 -11.76 3.66 -9.42
CA LYS A 68 -11.31 5.07 -9.31
C LYS A 68 -9.79 5.14 -9.26
N LYS A 69 -9.21 5.79 -10.27
CA LYS A 69 -7.78 6.07 -10.37
C LYS A 69 -7.42 7.30 -9.51
N THR A 70 -6.27 7.25 -8.84
CA THR A 70 -5.72 8.40 -8.11
C THR A 70 -5.04 9.40 -9.06
N TRP A 71 -4.77 10.59 -8.57
CA TRP A 71 -3.80 11.52 -9.15
C TRP A 71 -2.39 10.90 -9.17
N PRO A 72 -1.39 11.48 -9.85
CA PRO A 72 0.00 11.02 -9.76
C PRO A 72 0.59 11.28 -8.36
N LEU A 73 1.22 10.26 -7.78
CA LEU A 73 2.05 10.37 -6.58
C LEU A 73 3.52 10.33 -6.98
N ASN A 74 4.26 11.38 -6.64
CA ASN A 74 5.69 11.44 -6.89
C ASN A 74 6.47 10.57 -5.88
N PHE A 75 7.37 9.72 -6.39
CA PHE A 75 8.16 8.82 -5.56
C PHE A 75 9.07 9.55 -4.58
N LYS A 76 9.69 10.66 -4.97
CA LYS A 76 10.55 11.43 -4.07
C LYS A 76 9.77 11.94 -2.86
N LYS A 77 8.53 12.42 -3.09
CA LYS A 77 7.65 12.86 -2.00
C LYS A 77 7.23 11.70 -1.11
N LEU A 78 6.92 10.55 -1.70
CA LEU A 78 6.60 9.34 -0.96
C LEU A 78 7.80 8.85 -0.12
N GLU A 79 9.01 8.92 -0.66
CA GLU A 79 10.26 8.58 0.03
C GLU A 79 10.53 9.53 1.20
N GLU A 80 10.33 10.84 1.03
CA GLU A 80 10.41 11.81 2.13
C GLU A 80 9.46 11.44 3.28
N ILE A 81 8.21 11.09 2.96
CA ILE A 81 7.21 10.68 3.95
C ILE A 81 7.64 9.37 4.64
N HIS A 82 8.06 8.38 3.86
CA HIS A 82 8.57 7.10 4.37
C HIS A 82 9.73 7.32 5.36
N GLN A 83 10.69 8.19 5.04
CA GLN A 83 11.81 8.51 5.93
C GLN A 83 11.36 9.17 7.24
N LYS A 84 10.37 10.08 7.19
CA LYS A 84 9.79 10.68 8.40
C LYS A 84 9.11 9.66 9.29
N VAL A 85 8.38 8.71 8.69
CA VAL A 85 7.74 7.59 9.41
C VAL A 85 8.81 6.70 10.06
N HIS A 86 9.86 6.35 9.32
CA HIS A 86 10.99 5.55 9.85
C HIS A 86 11.72 6.24 11.00
N ARG A 87 11.89 7.56 10.94
CA ARG A 87 12.48 8.34 12.04
C ARG A 87 11.51 8.47 13.22
N GLY A 88 10.22 8.29 12.99
CA GLY A 88 9.16 8.50 13.99
C GLY A 88 8.77 9.97 14.15
N GLU A 89 9.17 10.82 13.21
CA GLU A 89 8.77 12.23 13.17
C GLU A 89 7.28 12.39 12.85
N VAL A 90 6.72 11.42 12.11
CA VAL A 90 5.31 11.41 11.70
C VAL A 90 4.73 10.01 11.93
N PRO A 91 3.61 9.88 12.66
CA PRO A 91 2.98 8.59 12.86
C PRO A 91 2.32 8.09 11.57
N LEU A 92 2.30 6.77 11.38
CA LEU A 92 1.73 6.14 10.19
C LEU A 92 0.20 6.03 10.28
N ILE A 93 -0.47 7.18 10.31
CA ILE A 93 -1.93 7.30 10.33
C ILE A 93 -2.41 8.25 9.23
N PRO A 94 -3.61 8.03 8.64
CA PRO A 94 -4.05 8.77 7.46
C PRO A 94 -4.03 10.30 7.66
N TYR A 95 -4.51 10.78 8.80
CA TYR A 95 -4.62 12.21 9.09
C TYR A 95 -3.26 12.93 9.04
N GLU A 96 -2.23 12.38 9.69
CA GLU A 96 -0.91 13.02 9.75
C GLU A 96 -0.17 12.94 8.42
N ILE A 97 -0.35 11.84 7.68
CA ILE A 97 0.20 11.73 6.32
C ILE A 97 -0.50 12.72 5.38
N ASP A 98 -1.81 12.92 5.51
CA ASP A 98 -2.57 13.87 4.68
C ASP A 98 -2.09 15.33 4.90
N ARG A 99 -1.65 15.67 6.11
CA ARG A 99 -1.06 16.99 6.39
C ARG A 99 0.25 17.24 5.64
N LEU A 100 1.00 16.18 5.29
CA LEU A 100 2.20 16.27 4.46
C LEU A 100 1.89 16.23 2.96
N MET A 101 0.82 15.51 2.60
CA MET A 101 0.40 15.30 1.22
C MET A 101 -1.13 15.21 1.16
N PRO A 102 -1.81 16.36 0.97
CA PRO A 102 -3.26 16.42 1.01
C PRO A 102 -3.91 15.45 0.04
N THR A 103 -5.01 14.83 0.47
CA THR A 103 -5.81 13.80 -0.26
C THR A 103 -5.13 12.44 -0.45
N TRP A 104 -3.87 12.28 -0.04
CA TRP A 104 -3.11 11.04 -0.17
C TRP A 104 -3.01 10.23 1.11
N GLY A 105 -3.38 10.79 2.26
CA GLY A 105 -3.14 10.22 3.58
C GLY A 105 -3.56 8.75 3.69
N ASN A 106 -4.77 8.44 3.25
CA ASN A 106 -5.31 7.08 3.30
C ASN A 106 -4.55 6.09 2.39
N PHE A 107 -4.17 6.52 1.19
CA PHE A 107 -3.49 5.68 0.20
C PHE A 107 -2.05 5.39 0.60
N ILE A 108 -1.31 6.43 1.00
CA ILE A 108 0.09 6.32 1.42
C ILE A 108 0.19 5.51 2.70
N THR A 109 -0.71 5.74 3.67
CA THR A 109 -0.72 4.97 4.93
C THR A 109 -0.87 3.48 4.64
N GLY A 110 -1.85 3.09 3.83
CA GLY A 110 -2.06 1.70 3.45
C GLY A 110 -0.85 1.07 2.76
N LEU A 111 -0.23 1.80 1.82
CA LEU A 111 0.96 1.34 1.11
C LEU A 111 2.14 1.11 2.07
N LEU A 112 2.45 2.07 2.92
CA LEU A 112 3.59 1.97 3.84
C LEU A 112 3.37 0.90 4.92
N LYS A 113 2.12 0.71 5.39
CA LYS A 113 1.77 -0.40 6.28
C LYS A 113 2.03 -1.75 5.61
N TYR A 114 1.57 -1.92 4.37
CA TYR A 114 1.81 -3.13 3.60
C TYR A 114 3.30 -3.44 3.43
N LEU A 115 4.11 -2.39 3.20
CA LEU A 115 5.56 -2.49 3.04
C LEU A 115 6.32 -2.67 4.36
N GLY A 116 5.62 -2.77 5.50
CA GLY A 116 6.25 -2.99 6.81
C GLY A 116 6.99 -1.76 7.35
N CYS A 117 6.52 -0.55 7.05
CA CYS A 117 7.10 0.70 7.59
C CYS A 117 6.59 1.07 8.99
N GLU A 118 5.66 0.29 9.57
CA GLU A 118 5.27 0.47 10.97
C GLU A 118 6.47 0.16 11.86
N LYS A 119 6.83 1.11 12.73
CA LYS A 119 7.75 0.79 13.82
C LYS A 119 7.10 -0.27 14.70
N GLY A 120 7.80 -1.39 14.87
CA GLY A 120 7.55 -2.32 15.98
C GLY A 120 7.89 -1.70 17.32
#